data_AF-A0A6J1VXJ8-F1
#
_entry.id   AF-A0A6J1VXJ8-F1
#
_cell.length_a   1.000
_cell.length_b   1.000
_cell.length_c   1.000
_cell.angle_alpha   90.00
_cell.angle_beta   90.00
_cell.angle_gamma   90.00
#
_symmetry.space_group_name_H-M   'P 1'
#
loop_
_entity.id
_entity.type
_entity.pdbx_description
1 polymer ?
#
loop_
_entity_poly.entity_id
_entity_poly.type
_entity_poly.pdbx_seq_one_letter_code
_entity_poly.pdbx_strand_id
1 'polypeptide(L)'
;APPFLPPTPSGPTANQVLCFFRYGILVDPIQVISLFLKDPYSWPAPCLIIGANGFALVTLHVEKKLATGSLSEQSGTVLHTFNLLMVLCFPALVVLAVTSVTPAGAIFALSVHTVLFLKLFSFRDVNKWCREKKSAKAARGPPASRPQKANGNAVPQEVTYPDNLSYKDLYYFLLAPTLCYELNFPRSPRIRKRFLLRRLFEMLFFLQLLVGLIQQVSGVIWAIERGGAPWGRFASHEDIRLFPKQEIS
;
A
#
# COMPACT_ATOMS: atom_id res chain seq x y z
N ALA A 1 -12.48 57.52 -16.61
CA ALA A 1 -11.84 56.22 -16.32
C ALA A 1 -11.67 56.11 -14.80
N PRO A 2 -12.47 55.30 -14.10
CA PRO A 2 -12.35 55.12 -12.66
C PRO A 2 -11.24 54.11 -12.31
N PRO A 3 -10.68 54.18 -11.09
CA PRO A 3 -9.45 53.48 -10.72
C PRO A 3 -9.68 52.02 -10.31
N PHE A 4 -8.68 51.19 -10.58
CA PHE A 4 -8.60 49.78 -10.19
C PHE A 4 -8.61 49.62 -8.66
N LEU A 5 -9.64 48.94 -8.13
CA LEU A 5 -9.68 48.41 -6.77
C LEU A 5 -8.96 47.04 -6.72
N PRO A 6 -8.13 46.75 -5.70
CA PRO A 6 -7.54 45.42 -5.52
C PRO A 6 -8.59 44.41 -5.01
N PRO A 7 -8.50 43.12 -5.37
CA PRO A 7 -9.49 42.13 -4.96
C PRO A 7 -9.35 41.81 -3.46
N THR A 8 -10.48 41.86 -2.77
CA THR A 8 -10.65 41.47 -1.35
C THR A 8 -10.31 39.99 -1.12
N PRO A 9 -9.71 39.62 0.03
CA PRO A 9 -9.33 38.24 0.31
C PRO A 9 -10.59 37.41 0.64
N SER A 10 -11.02 36.59 -0.31
CA SER A 10 -12.03 35.55 -0.06
C SER A 10 -11.47 34.51 0.90
N GLY A 11 -12.20 34.23 1.98
CA GLY A 11 -11.77 33.38 3.09
C GLY A 11 -11.34 31.95 2.72
N PRO A 12 -10.72 31.22 3.67
CA PRO A 12 -10.04 29.93 3.43
C PRO A 12 -10.95 28.82 2.87
N THR A 13 -12.26 28.92 3.04
CA THR A 13 -13.24 27.97 2.50
C THR A 13 -13.51 28.16 1.00
N ALA A 14 -13.47 29.40 0.50
CA ALA A 14 -13.68 29.69 -0.93
C ALA A 14 -12.50 29.19 -1.77
N ASN A 15 -11.26 29.32 -1.26
CA ASN A 15 -10.07 28.82 -1.95
C ASN A 15 -10.02 27.29 -2.00
N GLN A 16 -10.53 26.58 -0.99
CA GLN A 16 -10.61 25.12 -1.02
C GLN A 16 -11.60 24.60 -2.06
N VAL A 17 -12.79 25.20 -2.15
CA VAL A 17 -13.79 24.84 -3.17
C VAL A 17 -13.28 25.21 -4.57
N LEU A 18 -12.63 26.37 -4.72
CA LEU A 18 -12.03 26.79 -5.99
C LEU A 18 -10.88 25.87 -6.42
N CYS A 19 -10.08 25.34 -5.48
CA CYS A 19 -9.06 24.33 -5.77
C CYS A 19 -9.68 23.03 -6.30
N PHE A 20 -10.80 22.60 -5.73
CA PHE A 20 -11.51 21.40 -6.19
C PHE A 20 -12.04 21.55 -7.62
N PHE A 21 -12.57 22.72 -7.97
CA PHE A 21 -13.04 23.00 -9.33
C PHE A 21 -11.92 23.34 -10.33
N ARG A 22 -10.82 23.98 -9.90
CA ARG A 22 -9.70 24.34 -10.79
C ARG A 22 -8.70 23.21 -11.01
N TYR A 23 -8.39 22.40 -10.00
CA TYR A 23 -7.44 21.29 -10.10
C TYR A 23 -8.11 19.92 -10.24
N GLY A 24 -9.35 19.75 -9.74
CA GLY A 24 -10.11 18.50 -9.90
C GLY A 24 -10.69 18.27 -11.31
N ILE A 25 -10.71 19.31 -12.17
CA ILE A 25 -11.21 19.26 -13.56
C ILE A 25 -10.08 19.29 -14.60
N LEU A 26 -8.85 19.66 -14.24
CA LEU A 26 -7.73 19.78 -15.19
C LEU A 26 -6.82 18.55 -15.27
N VAL A 27 -7.03 17.56 -14.38
CA VAL A 27 -6.42 16.23 -14.57
C VAL A 27 -7.40 15.42 -15.40
N ASP A 28 -7.33 15.56 -16.72
CA ASP A 28 -8.13 14.77 -17.65
C ASP A 28 -7.75 13.28 -17.45
N PRO A 29 -8.60 12.46 -16.80
CA PRO A 29 -8.23 11.07 -16.51
C PRO A 29 -8.02 10.28 -17.81
N ILE A 30 -8.72 10.69 -18.87
CA ILE A 30 -8.61 10.12 -20.21
C ILE A 30 -7.24 10.46 -20.83
N GLN A 31 -6.70 11.66 -20.62
CA GLN A 31 -5.35 12.01 -21.09
C GLN A 31 -4.27 11.28 -20.30
N VAL A 32 -4.43 11.12 -18.98
CA VAL A 32 -3.49 10.33 -18.16
C VAL A 32 -3.45 8.87 -18.63
N ILE A 33 -4.61 8.28 -18.91
CA ILE A 33 -4.71 6.90 -19.43
C ILE A 33 -4.18 6.81 -20.86
N SER A 34 -4.48 7.79 -21.72
CA SER A 34 -4.00 7.83 -23.10
C SER A 34 -2.48 8.03 -23.18
N LEU A 35 -1.90 8.81 -22.27
CA LEU A 35 -0.45 8.99 -22.15
C LEU A 35 0.22 7.72 -21.63
N PHE A 36 -0.42 7.02 -20.70
CA PHE A 36 0.05 5.72 -20.21
C PHE A 36 0.08 4.64 -21.31
N LEU A 37 -0.93 4.61 -22.18
CA LEU A 37 -0.99 3.67 -23.31
C LEU A 37 -0.03 4.04 -24.46
N LYS A 38 0.32 5.32 -24.59
CA LYS A 38 1.18 5.81 -25.68
C LYS A 38 2.66 5.56 -25.42
N ASP A 39 3.11 5.72 -24.17
CA ASP A 39 4.52 5.49 -23.78
C ASP A 39 4.62 4.80 -22.40
N PRO A 40 4.57 3.45 -22.34
CA PRO A 40 4.58 2.71 -21.08
C PRO A 40 5.89 2.88 -20.28
N TYR A 41 6.98 3.29 -20.93
CA TYR A 41 8.27 3.55 -20.27
C TYR A 41 8.38 4.95 -19.64
N SER A 42 7.51 5.89 -20.00
CA SER A 42 7.53 7.25 -19.47
C SER A 42 7.11 7.31 -18.00
N TRP A 43 6.34 6.33 -17.53
CA TRP A 43 5.82 6.25 -16.16
C TRP A 43 6.19 4.89 -15.52
N PRO A 44 7.38 4.78 -14.90
CA PRO A 44 7.86 3.53 -14.31
C PRO A 44 6.99 3.02 -13.14
N ALA A 45 6.30 3.90 -12.42
CA ALA A 45 5.53 3.53 -11.22
C ALA A 45 4.30 2.63 -11.51
N PRO A 46 3.40 2.95 -12.47
CA PRO A 46 2.34 2.02 -12.86
C PRO A 46 2.86 0.70 -13.44
N CYS A 47 3.96 0.71 -14.19
CA CYS A 47 4.59 -0.51 -14.72
C CYS A 47 5.07 -1.43 -13.61
N LEU A 48 5.66 -0.87 -12.54
CA LEU A 48 6.01 -1.61 -11.33
C LEU A 48 4.77 -2.24 -10.67
N ILE A 49 3.65 -1.53 -10.59
CA ILE A 49 2.39 -2.06 -10.01
C ILE A 49 1.83 -3.21 -10.86
N ILE A 50 1.86 -3.09 -12.19
CA ILE A 50 1.43 -4.18 -13.08
C ILE A 50 2.34 -5.40 -12.88
N GLY A 51 3.66 -5.19 -12.85
CA GLY A 51 4.65 -6.25 -12.55
C GLY A 51 4.43 -6.92 -11.20
N ALA A 52 3.96 -6.17 -10.20
CA ALA A 52 3.63 -6.67 -8.87
C ALA A 52 2.60 -7.82 -8.90
N ASN A 53 1.64 -7.77 -9.83
CA ASN A 53 0.65 -8.84 -10.01
C ASN A 53 1.31 -10.15 -10.47
N GLY A 54 2.36 -10.07 -11.28
CA GLY A 54 3.13 -11.24 -11.71
C GLY A 54 3.70 -12.02 -10.54
N PHE A 55 4.31 -11.33 -9.56
CA PHE A 55 4.84 -11.97 -8.36
C PHE A 55 3.75 -12.65 -7.51
N ALA A 56 2.55 -12.07 -7.45
CA ALA A 56 1.42 -12.68 -6.75
C ALA A 56 0.94 -13.97 -7.43
N LEU A 57 0.89 -13.98 -8.77
CA LEU A 57 0.54 -15.18 -9.54
C LEU A 57 1.60 -16.27 -9.40
N VAL A 58 2.89 -15.91 -9.38
CA VAL A 58 3.98 -16.85 -9.13
C VAL A 58 3.80 -17.53 -7.78
N THR A 59 3.55 -16.79 -6.69
CA THR A 59 3.28 -17.37 -5.36
C THR A 59 2.14 -18.38 -5.40
N LEU A 60 1.04 -18.06 -6.09
CA LEU A 60 -0.11 -18.97 -6.20
C LEU A 60 0.20 -20.20 -7.05
N HIS A 61 0.97 -20.07 -8.13
CA HIS A 61 1.40 -21.22 -8.93
C HIS A 61 2.33 -22.15 -8.17
N VAL A 62 3.25 -21.59 -7.40
CA VAL A 62 4.12 -22.35 -6.49
C VAL A 62 3.25 -23.10 -5.49
N GLU A 63 2.32 -22.41 -4.82
CA GLU A 63 1.45 -23.04 -3.82
C GLU A 63 0.57 -24.14 -4.40
N LYS A 64 0.01 -23.95 -5.61
CA LYS A 64 -0.74 -25.00 -6.32
C LYS A 64 0.11 -26.24 -6.59
N LYS A 65 1.36 -26.06 -7.00
CA LYS A 65 2.28 -27.18 -7.25
C LYS A 65 2.71 -27.89 -5.95
N LEU A 66 2.81 -27.18 -4.83
CA LEU A 66 2.99 -27.80 -3.51
C LEU A 66 1.72 -28.56 -3.07
N ALA A 67 0.53 -28.02 -3.36
CA ALA A 67 -0.74 -28.66 -3.01
C ALA A 67 -0.97 -29.98 -3.73
N THR A 68 -0.55 -30.08 -5.00
CA THR A 68 -0.62 -31.33 -5.78
C THR A 68 0.47 -32.34 -5.43
N GLY A 69 1.42 -31.98 -4.56
CA GLY A 69 2.56 -32.84 -4.22
C GLY A 69 3.60 -32.98 -5.34
N SER A 70 3.50 -32.18 -6.41
CA SER A 70 4.46 -32.21 -7.52
C SER A 70 5.81 -31.60 -7.15
N LEU A 71 5.86 -30.76 -6.11
CA LEU A 71 7.09 -30.12 -5.63
C LEU A 71 7.41 -30.55 -4.20
N SER A 72 8.69 -30.75 -3.93
CA SER A 72 9.23 -30.99 -2.59
C SER A 72 9.07 -29.76 -1.69
N GLU A 73 8.87 -29.99 -0.39
CA GLU A 73 8.74 -28.95 0.64
C GLU A 73 9.91 -27.97 0.67
N GLN A 74 11.12 -28.50 0.50
CA GLN A 74 12.35 -27.72 0.54
C GLN A 74 12.42 -26.80 -0.69
N SER A 75 12.19 -27.34 -1.88
CA SER A 75 12.17 -26.58 -3.12
C SER A 75 11.07 -25.52 -3.12
N GLY A 76 9.88 -25.84 -2.59
CA GLY A 76 8.79 -24.88 -2.43
C GLY A 76 9.13 -23.75 -1.47
N THR A 77 9.78 -24.06 -0.35
CA THR A 77 10.26 -23.06 0.62
C THR A 77 11.30 -22.14 0.02
N VAL A 78 12.28 -22.67 -0.73
CA VAL A 78 13.32 -21.88 -1.40
C VAL A 78 12.69 -20.98 -2.47
N LEU A 79 11.78 -21.51 -3.29
CA LEU A 79 11.15 -20.75 -4.38
C LEU A 79 10.26 -19.63 -3.84
N HIS A 80 9.51 -19.87 -2.76
CA HIS A 80 8.76 -18.82 -2.06
C HIS A 80 9.68 -17.75 -1.47
N THR A 81 10.79 -18.13 -0.83
CA THR A 81 11.76 -17.17 -0.28
C THR A 81 12.39 -16.33 -1.38
N PHE A 82 12.77 -16.94 -2.51
CA PHE A 82 13.31 -16.24 -3.67
C PHE A 82 12.29 -15.28 -4.28
N ASN A 83 11.03 -15.71 -4.45
CA ASN A 83 9.97 -14.84 -4.96
C ASN A 83 9.71 -13.64 -4.04
N LEU A 84 9.67 -13.85 -2.73
CA LEU A 84 9.52 -12.78 -1.74
C LEU A 84 10.69 -11.80 -1.75
N LEU A 85 11.93 -12.30 -1.91
CA LEU A 85 13.11 -11.45 -2.06
C LEU A 85 13.01 -10.61 -3.33
N MET A 86 12.63 -11.22 -4.45
CA MET A 86 12.45 -10.52 -5.72
C MET A 86 11.38 -9.43 -5.66
N VAL A 87 10.28 -9.63 -4.93
CA VAL A 87 9.23 -8.60 -4.73
C VAL A 87 9.79 -7.32 -4.09
N LEU A 88 10.81 -7.41 -3.24
CA LEU A 88 11.44 -6.26 -2.59
C LEU A 88 12.62 -5.71 -3.41
N CYS A 89 13.48 -6.59 -3.92
CA CYS A 89 14.68 -6.18 -4.67
C CYS A 89 14.34 -5.57 -6.03
N PHE A 90 13.36 -6.12 -6.75
CA PHE A 90 12.96 -5.63 -8.07
C PHE A 90 12.58 -4.15 -8.10
N PRO A 91 11.60 -3.65 -7.30
CA PRO A 91 11.24 -2.24 -7.30
C PRO A 91 12.37 -1.36 -6.78
N ALA A 92 13.18 -1.83 -5.84
CA ALA A 92 14.33 -1.08 -5.33
C ALA A 92 15.39 -0.85 -6.42
N LEU A 93 15.73 -1.91 -7.17
CA LEU A 93 16.69 -1.82 -8.28
C LEU A 93 16.16 -0.93 -9.41
N VAL A 94 14.88 -1.03 -9.76
CA VAL A 94 14.28 -0.18 -10.80
C VAL A 94 14.26 1.28 -10.39
N VAL A 95 13.90 1.61 -9.15
CA VAL A 95 13.92 2.99 -8.65
C VAL A 95 15.35 3.56 -8.61
N LEU A 96 16.35 2.74 -8.29
CA LEU A 96 17.76 3.16 -8.30
C LEU A 96 18.34 3.31 -9.71
N ALA A 97 17.92 2.46 -10.66
CA ALA A 97 18.42 2.49 -12.03
C ALA A 97 17.74 3.57 -12.88
N VAL A 98 16.47 3.88 -12.61
CA VAL A 98 15.67 4.82 -13.40
C VAL A 98 15.61 6.17 -12.71
N THR A 99 16.47 7.09 -13.16
CA THR A 99 16.57 8.47 -12.61
C THR A 99 15.36 9.35 -12.92
N SER A 100 14.47 8.92 -13.83
CA SER A 100 13.23 9.65 -14.19
C SER A 100 12.07 9.42 -13.22
N VAL A 101 12.22 8.58 -12.19
CA VAL A 101 11.16 8.33 -11.21
C VAL A 101 11.04 9.52 -10.27
N THR A 102 9.84 10.10 -10.16
CA THR A 102 9.59 11.13 -9.16
C THR A 102 9.70 10.55 -7.74
N PRO A 103 10.28 11.29 -6.76
CA PRO A 103 10.42 10.78 -5.39
C PRO A 103 9.09 10.34 -4.76
N ALA A 104 8.01 11.07 -5.03
CA ALA A 104 6.67 10.72 -4.60
C ALA A 104 6.18 9.40 -5.24
N GLY A 105 6.43 9.20 -6.53
CA GLY A 105 6.11 7.96 -7.25
C GLY A 105 6.94 6.76 -6.77
N ALA A 106 8.20 6.97 -6.42
CA ALA A 106 9.08 5.95 -5.86
C ALA A 106 8.58 5.47 -4.49
N ILE A 107 8.27 6.39 -3.57
CA ILE A 107 7.73 6.06 -2.24
C ILE A 107 6.42 5.30 -2.39
N PHE A 108 5.53 5.76 -3.29
CA PHE A 108 4.27 5.08 -3.56
C PHE A 108 4.49 3.66 -4.09
N ALA A 109 5.31 3.48 -5.13
CA ALA A 109 5.59 2.18 -5.72
C ALA A 109 6.23 1.21 -4.70
N LEU A 110 7.21 1.67 -3.93
CA LEU A 110 7.86 0.87 -2.88
C LEU A 110 6.85 0.47 -1.80
N SER A 111 6.00 1.41 -1.34
CA SER A 111 4.98 1.11 -0.33
C SER A 111 4.01 0.02 -0.79
N VAL A 112 3.58 0.04 -2.06
CA VAL A 112 2.72 -1.00 -2.64
C VAL A 112 3.43 -2.35 -2.67
N HIS A 113 4.72 -2.39 -3.05
CA HIS A 113 5.50 -3.62 -3.06
C HIS A 113 5.76 -4.16 -1.65
N THR A 114 5.98 -3.30 -0.66
CA THR A 114 6.11 -3.72 0.74
C THR A 114 4.81 -4.31 1.27
N VAL A 115 3.65 -3.69 0.98
CA VAL A 115 2.34 -4.23 1.35
C VAL A 115 2.11 -5.59 0.67
N LEU A 116 2.46 -5.71 -0.60
CA LEU A 116 2.37 -6.97 -1.34
C LEU A 116 3.27 -8.05 -0.72
N PHE A 117 4.53 -7.71 -0.39
CA PHE A 117 5.46 -8.62 0.28
C PHE A 117 4.86 -9.17 1.59
N LEU A 118 4.31 -8.30 2.44
CA LEU A 118 3.69 -8.72 3.70
C LEU A 118 2.48 -9.64 3.47
N LYS A 119 1.65 -9.32 2.48
CA LYS A 119 0.50 -10.16 2.09
C LYS A 119 0.96 -11.54 1.61
N LEU A 120 1.94 -11.61 0.71
CA LEU A 120 2.46 -12.87 0.18
C LEU A 120 3.18 -13.69 1.25
N PHE A 121 3.88 -13.03 2.18
CA PHE A 121 4.49 -13.67 3.34
C PHE A 121 3.44 -14.35 4.22
N SER A 122 2.39 -13.61 4.60
CA SER A 122 1.30 -14.18 5.40
C SER A 122 0.53 -15.29 4.66
N PHE A 123 0.34 -15.14 3.35
CA PHE A 123 -0.28 -16.17 2.51
C PHE A 123 0.53 -17.48 2.53
N ARG A 124 1.85 -17.40 2.36
CA ARG A 124 2.75 -18.55 2.45
C ARG A 124 2.66 -19.25 3.80
N ASP A 125 2.78 -18.50 4.89
CA ASP A 125 2.85 -19.07 6.25
C ASP A 125 1.56 -19.80 6.63
N VAL A 126 0.42 -19.19 6.34
CA VAL A 126 -0.88 -19.78 6.65
C VAL A 126 -1.16 -21.02 5.80
N ASN A 127 -0.79 -21.02 4.51
CA ASN A 127 -0.94 -22.22 3.68
C ASN A 127 0.03 -23.34 4.11
N LYS A 128 1.28 -23.00 4.47
CA LYS A 128 2.23 -23.96 5.05
C LYS A 128 1.68 -24.60 6.32
N TRP A 129 1.14 -23.78 7.24
CA TRP A 129 0.50 -24.27 8.47
C TRP A 129 -0.71 -25.18 8.19
N CYS A 130 -1.56 -24.82 7.23
CA CYS A 130 -2.71 -25.65 6.84
C CYS A 130 -2.29 -27.01 6.29
N ARG A 131 -1.21 -27.05 5.50
CA ARG A 131 -0.63 -28.28 4.95
C ARG A 131 -0.04 -29.17 6.04
N GLU A 132 0.77 -28.61 6.93
CA GLU A 132 1.34 -29.34 8.08
C GLU A 132 0.24 -29.94 8.97
N LYS A 133 -0.82 -29.17 9.25
CA LYS A 133 -1.99 -29.64 10.01
C LYS A 133 -2.71 -30.79 9.30
N LYS A 134 -2.83 -30.72 7.97
CA LYS A 134 -3.42 -31.80 7.16
C LYS A 134 -2.56 -33.06 7.18
N SER A 135 -1.25 -32.93 7.02
CA SER A 135 -0.30 -34.06 7.10
C SER A 135 -0.28 -34.69 8.49
N ALA A 136 -0.28 -33.88 9.56
CA ALA A 136 -0.37 -34.37 10.93
C ALA A 136 -1.69 -35.09 11.21
N LYS A 137 -2.81 -34.62 10.64
CA LYS A 137 -4.10 -35.29 10.74
C LYS A 137 -4.13 -36.61 9.96
N ALA A 138 -3.51 -36.66 8.78
CA ALA A 138 -3.37 -37.90 8.01
C ALA A 138 -2.50 -38.94 8.75
N ALA A 139 -1.42 -38.51 9.40
CA ALA A 139 -0.54 -39.37 10.19
C ALA A 139 -1.21 -39.90 11.48
N ARG A 140 -2.17 -39.16 12.06
CA ARG A 140 -2.90 -39.54 13.28
C ARG A 140 -4.08 -40.50 13.05
N GLY A 141 -4.34 -40.89 11.80
CA GLY A 141 -5.47 -41.76 11.45
C GLY A 141 -6.84 -41.06 11.54
N PRO A 142 -7.93 -41.71 11.08
CA PRO A 142 -9.27 -41.16 11.19
C PRO A 142 -9.64 -41.01 12.67
N PRO A 143 -10.29 -39.90 13.08
CA PRO A 143 -10.86 -39.82 14.42
C PRO A 143 -11.92 -40.92 14.56
N ALA A 144 -11.84 -41.71 15.63
CA ALA A 144 -12.92 -42.61 16.02
C ALA A 144 -14.23 -41.79 16.11
N SER A 145 -15.20 -42.15 15.27
CA SER A 145 -16.62 -41.75 15.33
C SER A 145 -16.90 -40.33 15.85
N ARG A 146 -16.87 -39.32 14.97
CA ARG A 146 -17.55 -38.05 15.24
C ARG A 146 -19.02 -38.19 14.86
N PRO A 147 -19.99 -37.91 15.76
CA PRO A 147 -21.40 -38.05 15.44
C PRO A 147 -21.74 -37.14 14.26
N GLN A 148 -22.35 -37.75 13.25
CA GLN A 148 -22.86 -37.11 12.05
C GLN A 148 -23.89 -36.07 12.50
N LYS A 149 -23.52 -34.78 12.48
CA LYS A 149 -24.49 -33.70 12.67
C LYS A 149 -25.37 -33.67 11.42
N ALA A 150 -26.44 -34.45 11.45
CA ALA A 150 -27.61 -34.25 10.63
C ALA A 150 -28.24 -32.91 11.05
N ASN A 151 -27.94 -31.85 10.32
CA ASN A 151 -28.75 -30.64 10.35
C ASN A 151 -28.63 -29.94 9.00
N GLY A 152 -29.71 -30.04 8.22
CA GLY A 152 -29.90 -29.43 6.90
C GLY A 152 -30.12 -27.92 6.96
N ASN A 153 -29.20 -27.19 7.59
CA ASN A 153 -29.05 -25.75 7.38
C ASN A 153 -27.78 -25.56 6.58
N ALA A 154 -27.85 -24.81 5.47
CA ALA A 154 -26.72 -24.48 4.62
C ALA A 154 -25.54 -23.98 5.47
N VAL A 155 -24.63 -24.90 5.81
CA VAL A 155 -23.39 -24.60 6.50
C VAL A 155 -22.68 -23.61 5.59
N PRO A 156 -22.29 -22.41 6.07
CA PRO A 156 -21.46 -21.51 5.28
C PRO A 156 -20.31 -22.36 4.74
N GLN A 157 -20.13 -22.40 3.42
CA GLN A 157 -19.14 -23.24 2.79
C GLN A 157 -17.75 -22.77 3.25
N GLU A 158 -17.26 -23.34 4.36
CA GLU A 158 -15.98 -22.97 4.97
C GLU A 158 -14.89 -23.43 4.00
N VAL A 159 -14.20 -22.44 3.42
CA VAL A 159 -13.14 -22.71 2.46
C VAL A 159 -12.04 -23.44 3.21
N THR A 160 -11.78 -24.68 2.81
CA THR A 160 -10.79 -25.57 3.42
C THR A 160 -9.67 -25.80 2.41
N TYR A 161 -8.42 -25.86 2.89
CA TYR A 161 -7.28 -26.18 2.04
C TYR A 161 -7.43 -27.58 1.41
N PRO A 162 -7.30 -27.75 0.07
CA PRO A 162 -6.66 -26.86 -0.91
C PRO A 162 -7.62 -25.99 -1.75
N ASP A 163 -8.92 -25.98 -1.46
CA ASP A 163 -9.93 -25.31 -2.29
C ASP A 163 -9.79 -23.77 -2.27
N ASN A 164 -9.00 -23.22 -1.34
CA ASN A 164 -8.66 -21.80 -1.25
C ASN A 164 -7.69 -21.30 -2.33
N LEU A 165 -7.10 -22.20 -3.14
CA LEU A 165 -6.11 -21.87 -4.17
C LEU A 165 -6.76 -21.35 -5.47
N SER A 166 -7.76 -20.49 -5.35
CA SER A 166 -8.40 -19.82 -6.48
C SER A 166 -7.83 -18.42 -6.72
N TYR A 167 -7.78 -17.99 -7.99
CA TYR A 167 -7.38 -16.62 -8.31
C TYR A 167 -8.34 -15.60 -7.68
N LYS A 168 -9.62 -15.93 -7.59
CA LYS A 168 -10.64 -15.06 -6.99
C LYS A 168 -10.32 -14.76 -5.52
N ASP A 169 -9.95 -15.78 -4.75
CA ASP A 169 -9.68 -15.63 -3.32
C ASP A 169 -8.33 -14.93 -3.09
N LEU A 170 -7.34 -15.19 -3.94
CA LEU A 170 -6.08 -14.44 -3.92
C LEU A 170 -6.31 -12.95 -4.20
N TYR A 171 -6.98 -12.60 -5.30
CA TYR A 171 -7.22 -11.20 -5.65
C TYR A 171 -8.14 -10.50 -4.64
N TYR A 172 -9.11 -11.22 -4.08
CA TYR A 172 -9.90 -10.71 -2.96
C TYR A 172 -8.99 -10.35 -1.76
N PHE A 173 -8.08 -11.24 -1.38
CA PHE A 173 -7.12 -10.98 -0.31
C PHE A 173 -6.15 -9.84 -0.64
N LEU A 174 -5.66 -9.73 -1.88
CA LEU A 174 -4.78 -8.64 -2.30
C LEU A 174 -5.47 -7.26 -2.18
N LEU A 175 -6.74 -7.18 -2.53
CA LEU A 175 -7.53 -5.95 -2.48
C LEU A 175 -8.11 -5.65 -1.10
N ALA A 176 -8.23 -6.66 -0.23
CA ALA A 176 -8.70 -6.46 1.13
C ALA A 176 -7.73 -5.57 1.93
N PRO A 177 -8.23 -4.64 2.76
CA PRO A 177 -7.40 -3.78 3.61
C PRO A 177 -6.87 -4.54 4.85
N THR A 178 -6.27 -5.71 4.63
CA THR A 178 -5.71 -6.59 5.66
C THR A 178 -4.34 -7.09 5.22
N LEU A 179 -3.40 -7.25 6.16
CA LEU A 179 -2.07 -7.81 5.89
C LEU A 179 -2.00 -9.31 6.22
N CYS A 180 -2.81 -9.76 7.16
CA CYS A 180 -2.88 -11.16 7.58
C CYS A 180 -3.85 -11.93 6.68
N TYR A 181 -3.36 -13.03 6.10
CA TYR A 181 -4.19 -13.97 5.35
C TYR A 181 -4.98 -14.86 6.29
N GLU A 182 -6.25 -15.07 5.98
CA GLU A 182 -7.12 -16.01 6.66
C GLU A 182 -7.97 -16.72 5.60
N LEU A 183 -8.24 -18.01 5.78
CA LEU A 183 -9.00 -18.79 4.79
C LEU A 183 -10.44 -18.27 4.68
N ASN A 184 -11.03 -17.87 5.80
CA ASN A 184 -12.44 -17.47 5.88
C ASN A 184 -12.58 -16.09 6.52
N PHE A 185 -12.47 -15.05 5.70
CA PHE A 185 -12.70 -13.68 6.18
C PHE A 185 -14.17 -13.45 6.57
N PRO A 186 -14.45 -12.79 7.70
CA PRO A 186 -15.81 -12.42 8.09
C PRO A 186 -16.38 -11.44 7.06
N ARG A 187 -17.43 -11.85 6.36
CA ARG A 187 -18.08 -11.02 5.32
C ARG A 187 -19.17 -10.16 5.94
N SER A 188 -19.18 -8.88 5.61
CA SER A 188 -20.30 -8.01 5.96
C SER A 188 -21.55 -8.41 5.15
N PRO A 189 -22.74 -8.53 5.77
CA PRO A 189 -23.95 -8.99 5.09
C PRO A 189 -24.48 -8.01 4.05
N ARG A 190 -24.19 -6.71 4.19
CA ARG A 190 -24.62 -5.64 3.25
C ARG A 190 -23.57 -4.54 3.15
N ILE A 191 -23.36 -4.03 1.94
CA ILE A 191 -22.46 -2.89 1.67
C ILE A 191 -23.19 -1.58 2.00
N ARG A 192 -22.75 -0.87 3.05
CA ARG A 192 -23.30 0.43 3.45
C ARG A 192 -22.76 1.55 2.56
N LYS A 193 -23.38 1.79 1.40
CA LYS A 193 -22.93 2.78 0.40
C LYS A 193 -22.75 4.20 0.96
N ARG A 194 -23.67 4.64 1.83
CA ARG A 194 -23.58 5.96 2.50
C ARG A 194 -22.33 6.09 3.39
N PHE A 195 -21.95 5.00 4.06
CA PHE A 195 -20.74 4.97 4.89
C PHE A 195 -19.47 5.05 4.03
N LEU A 196 -19.42 4.28 2.93
CA LEU A 196 -18.30 4.33 1.99
C LEU A 196 -18.15 5.71 1.34
N LEU A 197 -19.26 6.30 0.88
CA LEU A 197 -19.27 7.61 0.23
C LEU A 197 -18.82 8.71 1.20
N ARG A 198 -19.32 8.70 2.44
CA ARG A 198 -18.86 9.61 3.49
C ARG A 198 -17.35 9.47 3.73
N ARG A 199 -16.82 8.24 3.83
CA ARG A 199 -15.39 8.01 4.03
C ARG A 199 -14.55 8.47 2.84
N LEU A 200 -15.06 8.33 1.62
CA LEU A 200 -14.41 8.84 0.41
C LEU A 200 -14.32 10.38 0.44
N PHE A 201 -15.41 11.06 0.78
CA PHE A 201 -15.40 12.53 0.93
C PHE A 201 -14.45 12.99 2.04
N GLU A 202 -14.41 12.29 3.17
CA GLU A 202 -13.44 12.55 4.25
C GLU A 202 -12.00 12.41 3.73
N MET A 203 -11.68 11.34 2.99
CA MET A 203 -10.33 11.16 2.43
C MET A 203 -9.96 12.27 1.44
N LEU A 204 -10.87 12.68 0.56
CA LEU A 204 -10.64 13.78 -0.37
C LEU A 204 -10.38 15.10 0.36
N PHE A 205 -11.17 15.39 1.40
CA PHE A 205 -10.98 16.58 2.23
C PHE A 205 -9.64 16.57 2.95
N PHE A 206 -9.25 15.45 3.57
CA PHE A 206 -7.95 15.32 4.22
C PHE A 206 -6.78 15.37 3.23
N LEU A 207 -6.93 14.82 2.03
CA LEU A 207 -5.91 14.91 0.98
C LEU A 207 -5.70 16.37 0.55
N GLN A 208 -6.79 17.14 0.39
CA GLN A 208 -6.71 18.57 0.09
C GLN A 208 -6.06 19.37 1.23
N LEU A 209 -6.42 19.07 2.48
CA LEU A 209 -5.77 19.67 3.65
C LEU A 209 -4.27 19.34 3.69
N LEU A 210 -3.88 18.09 3.39
CA LEU A 210 -2.48 17.67 3.37
C LEU A 210 -1.70 18.41 2.29
N VAL A 211 -2.25 18.53 1.07
CA VAL A 211 -1.63 19.30 -0.02
C VAL A 211 -1.47 20.76 0.38
N GLY A 212 -2.51 21.37 0.96
CA GLY A 212 -2.45 22.76 1.44
C GLY A 212 -1.38 22.96 2.53
N LEU A 213 -1.27 22.02 3.48
CA LEU A 213 -0.27 22.08 4.54
C LEU A 213 1.15 21.92 3.97
N ILE A 214 1.36 20.98 3.03
CA ILE A 214 2.65 20.81 2.35
C ILE A 214 3.03 22.10 1.61
N GLN A 215 2.10 22.72 0.88
CA GLN A 215 2.36 23.99 0.19
C GLN A 215 2.71 25.13 1.15
N GLN A 216 2.03 25.21 2.30
CA GLN A 216 2.35 26.19 3.34
C GLN A 216 3.74 25.96 3.93
N VAL A 217 4.07 24.73 4.32
CA VAL A 217 5.37 24.38 4.90
C VAL A 217 6.49 24.56 3.89
N SER A 218 6.32 24.12 2.64
CA SER A 218 7.30 24.34 1.57
C SER A 218 7.48 25.82 1.24
N GLY A 219 6.40 26.62 1.25
CA GLY A 219 6.50 28.06 1.07
C GLY A 219 7.24 28.76 2.22
N VAL A 220 7.03 28.31 3.46
CA VAL A 220 7.79 28.78 4.62
C VAL A 220 9.27 28.39 4.52
N ILE A 221 9.57 27.14 4.15
CA ILE A 221 10.94 26.67 3.94
C ILE A 221 11.64 27.50 2.85
N TRP A 222 10.95 27.74 1.73
CA TRP A 222 11.49 28.55 0.64
C TRP A 222 11.71 30.03 1.03
N ALA A 223 10.83 30.58 1.88
CA ALA A 223 11.02 31.92 2.44
C ALA A 223 12.21 31.99 3.40
N ILE A 224 12.42 30.96 4.22
CA ILE A 224 13.59 30.83 5.11
C ILE A 224 14.88 30.70 4.29
N GLU A 225 14.86 29.91 3.22
CA GLU A 225 16.02 29.66 2.36
C GLU A 225 16.40 30.91 1.55
N ARG A 226 15.41 31.67 1.06
CA ARG A 226 15.65 33.02 0.50
C ARG A 226 16.10 34.05 1.53
N GLY A 227 15.77 33.85 2.81
CA GLY A 227 16.23 34.65 3.94
C GLY A 227 17.66 34.36 4.40
N GLY A 228 18.35 33.38 3.80
CA GLY A 228 19.80 33.18 3.97
C GLY A 228 20.24 32.39 5.21
N ALA A 229 19.35 31.63 5.86
CA ALA A 229 19.73 30.76 6.99
C ALA A 229 19.80 29.28 6.56
N PRO A 230 20.99 28.74 6.22
CA PRO A 230 21.13 27.31 5.94
C PRO A 230 20.98 26.50 7.23
N TRP A 231 20.18 25.42 7.16
CA TRP A 231 19.91 24.45 8.23
C TRP A 231 21.15 23.77 8.82
N GLY A 232 22.34 23.96 8.23
CA GLY A 232 23.59 23.37 8.69
C GLY A 232 24.17 23.92 10.00
N ARG A 233 23.55 24.93 10.63
CA ARG A 233 24.09 25.56 11.85
C ARG A 233 23.38 25.19 13.16
N PHE A 234 22.35 24.35 13.14
CA PHE A 234 21.69 23.87 14.36
C PHE A 234 22.20 22.51 14.87
N ALA A 235 23.16 21.89 14.16
CA ALA A 235 23.80 20.63 14.56
C ALA A 235 25.28 20.81 14.95
N SER A 236 25.67 22.00 15.44
CA SER A 236 26.96 22.18 16.10
C SER A 236 26.74 22.50 17.58
N HIS A 237 27.22 21.58 18.40
CA HIS A 237 27.14 21.56 19.84
C HIS A 237 28.07 22.62 20.46
N GLU A 238 27.78 23.92 20.28
CA GLU A 238 28.57 25.00 20.93
C GLU A 238 27.78 26.20 21.48
N ASP A 239 26.45 26.21 21.48
CA ASP A 239 25.66 27.27 22.14
C ASP A 239 25.21 26.88 23.57
N ILE A 240 26.13 26.33 24.37
CA ILE A 240 26.01 26.24 25.83
C ILE A 240 27.21 26.97 26.46
N ARG A 241 27.33 28.27 26.21
CA ARG A 241 28.10 29.19 27.08
C ARG A 241 27.44 30.56 27.15
N LEU A 242 26.20 30.59 27.61
CA LEU A 242 25.63 31.76 28.28
C LEU A 242 25.45 31.43 29.76
N PHE A 243 26.55 31.54 30.52
CA PHE A 243 26.50 31.83 31.95
C PHE A 243 27.42 33.02 32.21
N PRO A 244 26.90 34.13 32.79
CA PRO A 244 27.71 35.29 33.10
C PRO A 244 28.61 34.93 34.28
N LYS A 245 29.93 34.90 34.09
CA LYS A 245 30.86 34.92 35.21
C LYS A 245 30.98 36.36 35.68
N GLN A 246 30.33 36.65 36.80
CA GLN A 246 30.56 37.86 37.60
C GLN A 246 32.06 38.04 37.87
N GLU A 247 32.50 39.29 37.80
CA GLU A 247 33.69 39.80 38.50
C GLU A 247 33.66 39.39 39.98
N ILE A 248 34.74 38.80 40.47
CA ILE A 248 35.17 38.95 41.86
C ILE A 248 36.71 38.97 41.90
N SER A 249 37.22 40.18 42.17
CA SER A 249 38.50 40.61 42.74
C SER A 249 39.84 40.36 42.03
#